data_AF-A0A9D6PHD5-F1
#
_entry.id   AF-A0A9D6PHD5-F1
#
_cell.length_a   1.000
_cell.length_b   1.000
_cell.length_c   1.000
_cell.angle_alpha   90.00
_cell.angle_beta   90.00
_cell.angle_gamma   90.00
#
_symmetry.space_group_name_H-M   'P 1'
#
loop_
_entity.id
_entity.type
_entity.pdbx_description
1 polymer ?
#
loop_
_entity_poly.entity_id
_entity_poly.type
_entity_poly.pdbx_seq_one_letter_code
_entity_poly.pdbx_strand_id
1 'polypeptide(L)' 'MKKVNVSTKYMGRFAGKWVAIDPVKNQIIAAGKTMRDIAPLVTHTADEKTLPVGKAPFSFLVPRKDEGPYVLWVKL' A
#
# COMPACT_ATOMS: atom_id res chain seq x y z
N MET A 1 11.28 -4.70 -6.56
CA MET A 1 10.57 -3.46 -6.13
C MET A 1 10.80 -2.29 -7.10
N LYS A 2 9.76 -1.49 -7.38
CA LYS A 2 9.91 -0.15 -8.00
C LYS A 2 9.34 0.91 -7.04
N LYS A 3 10.17 1.86 -6.60
CA LYS A 3 9.69 3.06 -5.91
C LYS A 3 8.90 3.91 -6.90
N VAL A 4 7.76 4.42 -6.48
CA VAL A 4 6.86 5.24 -7.27
C VAL A 4 6.43 6.45 -6.44
N ASN A 5 5.96 7.49 -7.10
CA ASN A 5 5.31 8.61 -6.43
C ASN A 5 4.11 9.00 -7.26
N VAL A 6 2.98 8.33 -6.99
CA VAL A 6 1.78 8.42 -7.83
C VAL A 6 0.57 8.49 -6.92
N SER A 7 -0.38 9.37 -7.24
CA SER A 7 -1.66 9.44 -6.53
C SER A 7 -2.41 8.10 -6.58
N THR A 8 -3.09 7.75 -5.48
CA THR A 8 -3.94 6.55 -5.37
C THR A 8 -5.06 6.49 -6.41
N LYS A 9 -5.45 7.61 -7.05
CA LYS A 9 -6.40 7.59 -8.18
C LYS A 9 -5.96 6.74 -9.37
N TYR A 10 -4.65 6.46 -9.48
CA TYR A 10 -4.09 5.61 -10.53
C TYR A 10 -3.84 4.16 -10.07
N MET A 11 -4.44 3.73 -8.95
CA MET A 11 -4.28 2.38 -8.37
C MET A 11 -4.45 1.26 -9.39
N GLY A 12 -5.41 1.40 -10.30
CA GLY A 12 -5.73 0.37 -11.30
C GLY A 12 -4.55 0.01 -12.24
N ARG A 13 -3.51 0.87 -12.34
CA ARG A 13 -2.27 0.56 -13.09
C ARG A 13 -1.41 -0.50 -12.41
N PHE A 14 -1.66 -0.77 -11.12
CA PHE A 14 -0.93 -1.70 -10.29
C PHE A 14 -1.71 -3.00 -10.03
N ALA A 15 -2.79 -3.26 -10.78
CA ALA A 15 -3.56 -4.49 -10.66
C ALA A 15 -2.67 -5.75 -10.64
N GLY A 16 -2.92 -6.64 -9.68
CA GLY A 16 -2.13 -7.85 -9.44
C GLY A 16 -0.76 -7.61 -8.78
N LYS A 17 -0.48 -6.41 -8.27
CA LYS A 17 0.79 -6.07 -7.61
C LYS A 17 0.55 -5.64 -6.16
N TRP A 18 1.52 -5.95 -5.32
CA TRP A 18 1.61 -5.38 -3.98
C TRP A 18 2.00 -3.91 -4.06
N VAL A 19 1.31 -3.05 -3.34
CA VAL A 19 1.63 -1.63 -3.27
C VAL A 19 1.75 -1.16 -1.83
N ALA A 20 2.61 -0.17 -1.59
CA ALA A 20 2.69 0.56 -0.33
C ALA A 20 2.06 1.96 -0.53
N ILE A 21 1.17 2.36 0.37
CA ILE A 21 0.45 3.65 0.33
C ILE A 21 0.87 4.49 1.53
N ASP A 22 1.27 5.73 1.30
CA ASP A 22 1.38 6.76 2.33
C ASP A 22 -0.03 7.36 2.58
N PRO A 23 -0.64 7.14 3.75
CA PRO A 23 -1.99 7.63 4.07
C PRO A 23 -2.05 9.17 4.19
N VAL A 24 -0.95 9.81 4.59
CA VAL A 24 -0.89 11.26 4.83
C VAL A 24 -0.91 12.00 3.49
N LYS A 25 -0.17 11.49 2.51
CA LYS A 25 -0.07 12.09 1.17
C LYS A 25 -1.08 11.53 0.17
N ASN A 26 -1.79 10.47 0.54
CA ASN A 26 -2.69 9.72 -0.34
C ASN A 26 -1.99 9.31 -1.66
N GLN A 27 -0.79 8.73 -1.51
CA GLN A 27 0.11 8.36 -2.61
C GLN A 27 0.58 6.93 -2.49
N ILE A 28 0.70 6.27 -3.64
CA ILE A 28 1.41 5.01 -3.79
C ILE A 28 2.91 5.33 -3.85
N ILE A 29 3.68 4.82 -2.89
CA ILE A 29 5.12 5.09 -2.73
C ILE A 29 6.00 3.95 -3.24
N ALA A 30 5.46 2.74 -3.37
CA ALA A 30 6.16 1.60 -3.98
C ALA A 30 5.18 0.57 -4.51
N ALA A 31 5.67 -0.22 -5.48
CA ALA A 31 4.99 -1.40 -6.00
C ALA A 31 5.96 -2.56 -6.23
N GLY A 32 5.47 -3.77 -6.00
CA GLY A 32 6.23 -5.02 -6.09
C GLY A 32 5.37 -6.18 -6.57
N LYS A 33 6.00 -7.27 -7.01
CA LYS A 33 5.26 -8.49 -7.36
C LYS A 33 4.88 -9.26 -6.10
N THR A 34 5.65 -9.11 -5.03
CA THR A 34 5.49 -9.81 -3.76
C THR A 34 5.44 -8.82 -2.59
N MET A 35 4.90 -9.22 -1.44
CA MET A 35 4.96 -8.41 -0.22
C MET A 35 6.42 -8.13 0.19
N ARG A 36 7.32 -9.12 0.05
CA ARG A 36 8.76 -8.97 0.34
C ARG A 36 9.43 -7.84 -0.43
N ASP A 37 8.96 -7.54 -1.65
CA ASP A 37 9.47 -6.41 -2.42
C ASP A 37 9.24 -5.06 -1.74
N ILE A 38 8.15 -4.91 -0.97
CA ILE A 38 7.73 -3.63 -0.38
C ILE A 38 7.84 -3.61 1.14
N ALA A 39 8.16 -4.74 1.77
CA ALA A 39 8.24 -4.90 3.22
C ALA A 39 9.06 -3.78 3.92
N PRO A 40 10.25 -3.37 3.43
CA PRO A 40 11.04 -2.34 4.11
C PRO A 40 10.38 -0.96 4.19
N LEU A 41 9.30 -0.72 3.43
CA LEU A 41 8.59 0.56 3.38
C LEU A 41 7.31 0.58 4.21
N VAL A 42 6.90 -0.58 4.74
CA VAL A 42 5.67 -0.75 5.53
C VAL A 42 5.94 -1.36 6.91
N THR A 43 7.22 -1.66 7.20
CA THR A 43 7.67 -2.11 8.52
C THR A 43 7.92 -0.92 9.43
N HIS A 44 7.39 -1.00 10.64
CA HIS A 44 7.69 -0.09 11.75
C HIS A 44 8.64 -0.75 12.74
N THR A 45 9.45 0.07 13.43
CA THR A 45 10.32 -0.41 14.50
C THR A 45 9.50 -0.74 15.74
N ALA A 46 9.78 -1.88 16.38
CA ALA A 46 9.06 -2.35 17.56
C ALA A 46 9.14 -1.39 18.76
N ASP A 47 10.13 -0.49 18.77
CA ASP A 47 10.35 0.48 19.84
C ASP A 47 9.44 1.74 19.75
N GLU A 48 8.63 1.88 18.70
CA GLU A 48 7.65 2.97 18.59
C GLU A 48 6.46 2.73 19.53
N LYS A 49 6.41 3.46 20.65
CA LYS A 49 5.31 3.41 21.65
C LYS A 49 3.92 3.75 21.10
N THR A 50 3.84 4.49 20.00
CA THR A 50 2.58 4.92 19.40
C THR A 50 2.43 4.24 18.06
N LEU A 51 1.40 3.41 17.92
CA LEU A 51 1.06 2.83 16.62
C LEU A 51 0.78 3.98 15.64
N PRO A 52 1.49 4.03 14.50
CA PRO A 52 1.35 5.09 13.50
C PRO A 52 0.06 4.94 12.68
N VAL A 53 -1.08 4.70 13.33
CA VAL A 53 -2.40 4.58 12.69
C VAL A 53 -2.68 5.86 11.90
N GLY A 54 -2.93 5.71 10.59
CA GLY A 54 -3.16 6.82 9.67
C GLY A 54 -1.92 7.67 9.32
N LYS A 55 -0.73 7.33 9.83
CA LYS A 55 0.54 8.01 9.53
C LYS A 55 1.56 7.08 8.86
N ALA A 56 1.47 5.79 9.16
CA ALA A 56 2.29 4.74 8.61
C ALA A 56 1.92 4.39 7.18
N PRO A 57 2.91 4.19 6.30
CA PRO A 57 2.65 3.52 5.06
C PRO A 57 2.12 2.11 5.31
N PHE A 58 1.04 1.74 4.62
CA PHE A 58 0.46 0.40 4.70
C PHE A 58 0.53 -0.29 3.35
N SER A 59 0.58 -1.62 3.36
CA SER A 59 0.61 -2.43 2.14
C SER A 59 -0.73 -3.08 1.85
N PHE A 60 -1.08 -3.19 0.56
CA PHE A 60 -2.15 -4.08 0.12
C PHE A 60 -1.86 -4.66 -1.27
N LEU A 61 -2.46 -5.80 -1.58
CA LEU A 61 -2.45 -6.38 -2.92
C LEU A 61 -3.58 -5.75 -3.74
N VAL A 62 -3.22 -5.06 -4.82
CA VAL A 62 -4.23 -4.53 -5.74
C VAL A 62 -4.87 -5.71 -6.48
N PRO A 63 -6.20 -5.86 -6.44
CA PRO A 63 -6.88 -6.91 -7.18
C PRO A 63 -6.55 -6.89 -8.67
N ARG A 64 -6.63 -8.06 -9.29
CA ARG A 64 -6.53 -8.17 -10.74
C ARG A 64 -7.82 -7.67 -11.39
N LYS A 65 -7.75 -7.27 -12.65
CA LYS A 65 -8.90 -6.67 -13.35
C LYS A 65 -10.06 -7.65 -13.57
N ASP A 66 -9.75 -8.94 -13.58
CA ASP A 66 -10.66 -10.07 -13.75
C ASP A 66 -11.27 -10.58 -12.43
N GLU A 67 -10.80 -10.10 -11.28
CA GLU A 67 -11.29 -10.54 -9.97
C GLU A 67 -12.63 -9.86 -9.56
N GLY A 68 -13.14 -8.89 -10.32
CA GLY A 68 -14.39 -8.18 -10.01
C GLY A 68 -14.23 -7.09 -8.92
N PRO A 69 -15.29 -6.30 -8.61
CA PRO A 69 -15.19 -5.20 -7.66
C PRO A 69 -15.16 -5.69 -6.22
N TYR A 70 -14.02 -5.52 -5.53
CA TYR A 70 -13.93 -5.70 -4.07
C TYR A 70 -13.98 -4.35 -3.35
N VAL A 71 -14.81 -4.27 -2.32
CA VAL A 71 -14.91 -3.09 -1.44
C VAL A 71 -13.89 -3.24 -0.32
N LEU A 72 -12.86 -2.39 -0.31
CA LEU A 72 -11.95 -2.27 0.83
C LEU A 72 -12.72 -1.62 2.00
N TRP A 73 -13.16 -2.43 2.96
CA TRP A 73 -13.81 -1.96 4.17
C TRP A 73 -12.75 -1.56 5.20
N VAL A 74 -12.61 -0.26 5.46
CA VAL A 74 -11.79 0.27 6.55
C VAL A 74 -12.75 0.65 7.67
N LYS A 75 -12.74 -0.11 8.77
CA LYS A 75 -13.50 0.24 9.98
C LYS A 75 -12.70 1.29 10.75
N LEU A 76 -13.27 2.49 10.88
CA LEU A 76 -12.75 3.58 11.71
C LEU A 76 -12.97 3.29 13.21
#